data_AF-H8GD14-F1
#
_entry.id   AF-H8GD14-F1
#
_cell.length_a   1.000
_cell.length_b   1.000
_cell.length_c   1.000
_cell.angle_alpha   90.00
_cell.angle_beta   90.00
_cell.angle_gamma   90.00
#
_symmetry.space_group_name_H-M   'P 1'
#
loop_
_entity.id
_entity.type
_entity.pdbx_description
1 polymer ?
#
loop_
_entity_poly.entity_id
_entity_poly.type
_entity_poly.pdbx_seq_one_letter_code
_entity_poly.pdbx_strand_id
1 'polypeptide(L)'
;MSVSKNTIVAVAADGVGVVSVCLGGFLTVAPHVGGRRLGLSDTDSKRRRALGAADLVLGIAIIASRSSPRRWRAVAARALFHLLFAREYMRSHRRHNAVAMCGLFVLDAGIAVGLRQERHSV
;
A
#
# COMPACT_ATOMS: atom_id res chain seq x y z
N MET A 1 -27.38 7.93 -11.55
CA MET A 1 -27.26 7.21 -10.27
C MET A 1 -26.06 7.75 -9.52
N SER A 2 -26.27 8.46 -8.41
CA SER A 2 -25.17 8.95 -7.57
C SER A 2 -24.57 7.76 -6.82
N VAL A 3 -23.33 7.38 -7.15
CA VAL A 3 -22.58 6.41 -6.35
C VAL A 3 -22.39 7.02 -4.96
N SER A 4 -22.81 6.33 -3.91
CA SER A 4 -22.59 6.76 -2.54
C SER A 4 -21.08 6.88 -2.27
N LYS A 5 -20.65 7.93 -1.56
CA LYS A 5 -19.24 8.11 -1.16
C LYS A 5 -18.66 6.84 -0.53
N ASN A 6 -19.48 6.08 0.19
CA ASN A 6 -19.06 4.86 0.87
C ASN A 6 -18.68 3.75 -0.11
N THR A 7 -19.44 3.61 -1.21
CA THR A 7 -19.12 2.65 -2.26
C THR A 7 -17.80 3.00 -2.95
N ILE A 8 -17.53 4.31 -3.15
CA ILE A 8 -16.27 4.77 -3.76
C ILE A 8 -15.07 4.43 -2.89
N VAL A 9 -15.14 4.74 -1.58
CA VAL A 9 -14.05 4.46 -0.63
C VAL A 9 -13.82 2.95 -0.48
N ALA A 10 -14.88 2.15 -0.45
CA ALA A 10 -14.77 0.70 -0.37
C ALA A 10 -14.11 0.09 -1.63
N VAL A 11 -14.47 0.56 -2.83
CA VAL A 11 -13.86 0.12 -4.10
C VAL A 11 -12.41 0.58 -4.20
N ALA A 12 -12.11 1.81 -3.78
CA ALA A 12 -10.74 2.31 -3.74
C ALA A 12 -9.85 1.44 -2.83
N ALA A 13 -10.35 1.07 -1.65
CA ALA A 13 -9.64 0.17 -0.75
C ALA A 13 -9.47 -1.25 -1.33
N ASP A 14 -10.42 -1.76 -2.12
CA ASP A 14 -10.28 -3.05 -2.82
C ASP A 14 -9.17 -2.95 -3.88
N GLY A 15 -9.16 -1.87 -4.67
CA GLY A 15 -8.12 -1.59 -5.65
C GLY A 15 -6.74 -1.48 -5.02
N VAL A 16 -6.62 -0.78 -3.89
CA VAL A 16 -5.41 -0.76 -3.06
C VAL A 16 -5.04 -2.21 -2.73
N GLY A 17 -5.90 -2.96 -2.04
CA GLY A 17 -5.63 -4.36 -1.67
C GLY A 17 -5.07 -5.21 -2.82
N VAL A 18 -5.71 -5.18 -3.99
CA VAL A 18 -5.26 -5.92 -5.19
C VAL A 18 -3.87 -5.50 -5.64
N VAL A 19 -3.59 -4.20 -5.71
CA VAL A 19 -2.26 -3.70 -6.10
C VAL A 19 -1.18 -4.17 -5.12
N SER A 20 -1.44 -4.18 -3.81
CA SER A 20 -0.49 -4.71 -2.81
C SER A 20 -0.23 -6.20 -3.02
N VAL A 21 -1.28 -6.99 -3.29
CA VAL A 21 -1.14 -8.42 -3.52
C VAL A 21 -0.29 -8.70 -4.76
N CYS A 22 -0.57 -8.02 -5.86
CA CYS A 22 0.19 -8.20 -7.10
C CYS A 22 1.64 -7.74 -6.96
N LEU A 23 1.86 -6.53 -6.43
CA LEU A 23 3.19 -5.94 -6.33
C LEU A 23 4.04 -6.64 -5.25
N GLY A 24 3.45 -6.87 -4.07
CA GLY A 24 4.07 -7.60 -2.98
C GLY A 24 4.38 -9.05 -3.35
N GLY A 25 3.46 -9.75 -4.02
CA GLY A 25 3.67 -11.09 -4.56
C GLY A 25 4.83 -11.11 -5.56
N PHE A 26 4.85 -10.17 -6.50
CA PHE A 26 5.93 -10.05 -7.48
C PHE A 26 7.29 -9.79 -6.83
N LEU A 27 7.37 -8.91 -5.84
CA LEU A 27 8.61 -8.64 -5.08
C LEU A 27 9.05 -9.82 -4.22
N THR A 28 8.11 -10.62 -3.72
CA THR A 28 8.42 -11.81 -2.92
C THR A 28 9.01 -12.92 -3.79
N VAL A 29 8.37 -13.19 -4.92
CA VAL A 29 8.75 -14.29 -5.84
C VAL A 29 9.99 -13.91 -6.66
N ALA A 30 10.05 -12.69 -7.19
CA ALA A 30 11.10 -12.22 -8.08
C ALA A 30 11.78 -10.92 -7.56
N PRO A 31 12.42 -10.94 -6.38
CA PRO A 31 12.96 -9.75 -5.71
C PRO A 31 14.03 -9.00 -6.53
N HIS A 32 14.80 -9.71 -7.36
CA HIS A 32 15.82 -9.09 -8.21
C HIS A 32 15.19 -8.33 -9.38
N VAL A 33 14.20 -8.93 -10.05
CA VAL A 33 13.50 -8.31 -11.19
C VAL A 33 12.60 -7.17 -10.72
N GLY A 34 11.82 -7.40 -9.66
CA GLY A 34 10.96 -6.39 -9.04
C GLY A 34 11.75 -5.24 -8.43
N GLY A 35 12.82 -5.54 -7.69
CA GLY A 35 13.71 -4.52 -7.16
C GLY A 35 14.34 -3.64 -8.23
N ARG A 36 14.81 -4.24 -9.34
CA ARG A 36 15.38 -3.49 -10.45
C ARG A 36 14.35 -2.57 -11.12
N ARG A 37 13.12 -3.05 -11.36
CA ARG A 37 12.04 -2.22 -11.93
C ARG A 37 11.59 -1.10 -11.01
N LEU A 38 11.63 -1.31 -9.70
CA LEU A 38 11.33 -0.28 -8.69
C LEU A 38 12.53 0.63 -8.39
N GLY A 39 13.70 0.37 -8.98
CA GLY A 39 14.91 1.14 -8.72
C GLY A 39 15.51 0.90 -7.33
N LEU A 40 15.19 -0.23 -6.70
CA LEU A 40 15.73 -0.68 -5.42
C LEU A 40 17.00 -1.52 -5.57
N SER A 41 17.75 -1.34 -6.67
CA SER A 41 18.88 -2.19 -7.08
C SER A 41 20.01 -2.30 -6.06
N ASP A 42 20.14 -1.34 -5.14
CA ASP A 42 21.16 -1.33 -4.07
C ASP A 42 20.67 -1.96 -2.75
N THR A 43 19.38 -2.28 -2.65
CA THR A 43 18.81 -2.89 -1.43
C THR A 43 19.06 -4.39 -1.43
N ASP A 44 19.49 -4.98 -0.32
CA ASP A 44 19.72 -6.43 -0.25
C ASP A 44 18.45 -7.25 -0.61
N SER A 45 18.65 -8.36 -1.31
CA SER A 45 17.63 -9.30 -1.77
C SER A 45 16.66 -9.75 -0.68
N LYS A 46 17.18 -10.02 0.53
CA LYS A 46 16.38 -10.39 1.71
C LYS A 46 15.44 -9.26 2.14
N ARG A 47 15.93 -8.02 2.13
CA ARG A 47 15.14 -6.84 2.50
C ARG A 47 14.05 -6.56 1.47
N ARG A 48 14.32 -6.76 0.18
CA ARG A 48 13.30 -6.66 -0.89
C ARG A 48 12.20 -7.72 -0.74
N ARG A 49 12.57 -8.96 -0.42
CA ARG A 49 11.58 -10.02 -0.13
C ARG A 49 10.75 -9.70 1.10
N ALA A 50 11.37 -9.22 2.17
CA ALA A 50 10.65 -8.83 3.38
C ALA A 50 9.63 -7.71 3.12
N LEU A 51 10.03 -6.70 2.34
CA LEU A 51 9.14 -5.61 1.92
C LEU A 51 8.00 -6.13 1.04
N GLY A 52 8.30 -6.99 0.06
CA GLY A 52 7.29 -7.63 -0.79
C GLY A 52 6.31 -8.49 0.01
N ALA A 53 6.81 -9.27 0.96
CA ALA A 53 5.99 -10.13 1.81
C ALA A 53 5.08 -9.28 2.71
N ALA A 54 5.59 -8.20 3.29
CA ALA A 54 4.78 -7.31 4.12
C ALA A 54 3.70 -6.61 3.30
N ASP A 55 4.02 -6.12 2.10
CA ASP A 55 3.04 -5.51 1.20
C ASP A 55 1.98 -6.51 0.76
N LEU A 56 2.39 -7.75 0.43
CA LEU A 56 1.47 -8.85 0.10
C LEU A 56 0.52 -9.16 1.26
N VAL A 57 1.05 -9.31 2.48
CA VAL A 57 0.26 -9.57 3.69
C VAL A 57 -0.75 -8.45 3.95
N LEU A 58 -0.33 -7.19 3.79
CA LEU A 58 -1.23 -6.04 3.92
C LEU A 58 -2.31 -6.05 2.83
N GLY A 59 -1.97 -6.36 1.58
CA GLY A 59 -2.93 -6.51 0.49
C GLY A 59 -3.99 -7.58 0.77
N ILE A 60 -3.54 -8.77 1.19
CA ILE A 60 -4.43 -9.87 1.59
C ILE A 60 -5.31 -9.42 2.76
N ALA A 61 -4.73 -8.77 3.77
CA ALA A 61 -5.49 -8.28 4.93
C ALA A 61 -6.55 -7.26 4.52
N ILE A 62 -6.26 -6.35 3.58
CA ILE A 62 -7.23 -5.36 3.07
C ILE A 62 -8.40 -6.03 2.34
N ILE A 63 -8.12 -7.03 1.50
CA ILE A 63 -9.14 -7.77 0.74
C ILE A 63 -9.96 -8.68 1.67
N ALA A 64 -9.30 -9.47 2.50
CA ALA A 64 -9.96 -10.41 3.42
C ALA A 64 -10.79 -9.69 4.49
N SER A 65 -10.39 -8.47 4.86
CA SER A 65 -11.10 -7.63 5.83
C SER A 65 -12.19 -6.76 5.20
N ARG A 66 -12.68 -7.06 3.98
CA ARG A 66 -13.65 -6.21 3.26
C ARG A 66 -14.85 -5.79 4.11
N SER A 67 -15.40 -6.72 4.87
CA SER A 67 -16.55 -6.53 5.76
C SER A 67 -16.17 -6.24 7.21
N SER A 68 -14.87 -6.20 7.53
CA SER A 68 -14.37 -6.06 8.89
C SER A 68 -14.11 -4.60 9.25
N PRO A 69 -14.49 -4.16 10.47
CA PRO A 69 -14.22 -2.80 10.95
C PRO A 69 -12.72 -2.52 11.16
N ARG A 70 -11.85 -3.52 10.97
CA ARG A 70 -10.39 -3.37 11.08
C ARG A 70 -9.73 -3.03 9.73
N ARG A 71 -10.48 -3.00 8.63
CA ARG A 71 -9.94 -2.75 7.27
C ARG A 71 -9.15 -1.45 7.17
N TRP A 72 -9.65 -0.36 7.79
CA TRP A 72 -8.96 0.93 7.81
C TRP A 72 -7.56 0.85 8.45
N ARG A 73 -7.34 -0.06 9.41
CA ARG A 73 -6.02 -0.25 10.03
C ARG A 73 -5.03 -0.89 9.06
N ALA A 74 -5.49 -1.83 8.24
CA ALA A 74 -4.65 -2.46 7.22
C ALA A 74 -4.26 -1.45 6.13
N VAL A 75 -5.21 -0.62 5.68
CA VAL A 75 -4.92 0.48 4.73
C VAL A 75 -3.98 1.51 5.36
N ALA A 76 -4.18 1.90 6.62
CA ALA A 76 -3.29 2.83 7.32
C ALA A 76 -1.87 2.27 7.50
N ALA A 77 -1.73 0.98 7.82
CA ALA A 77 -0.44 0.32 7.92
C ALA A 77 0.29 0.31 6.56
N ARG A 78 -0.44 0.12 5.45
CA ARG A 78 0.11 0.25 4.11
C ARG A 78 0.55 1.68 3.78
N ALA A 79 -0.23 2.69 4.18
CA ALA A 79 0.18 4.09 4.04
C ALA A 79 1.55 4.33 4.71
N LEU A 80 1.74 3.84 5.94
CA LEU A 80 3.03 3.95 6.64
C LEU A 80 4.16 3.22 5.90
N PHE A 81 3.87 2.11 5.23
CA PHE A 81 4.83 1.41 4.37
C PHE A 81 5.32 2.30 3.21
N HIS A 82 4.45 3.10 2.59
CA HIS A 82 4.86 4.06 1.56
C HIS A 82 5.83 5.11 2.11
N LEU A 83 5.69 5.57 3.35
CA LEU A 83 6.67 6.48 3.98
C LEU A 83 8.03 5.80 4.21
N LEU A 84 8.04 4.52 4.59
CA LEU A 84 9.30 3.77 4.71
C LEU A 84 10.03 3.67 3.36
N PHE A 85 9.28 3.41 2.28
CA PHE A 85 9.84 3.44 0.92
C PHE A 85 10.30 4.84 0.52
N ALA A 86 9.53 5.90 0.81
CA ALA A 86 9.91 7.27 0.52
C ALA A 86 11.23 7.66 1.22
N ARG A 87 11.38 7.25 2.49
CA ARG A 87 12.62 7.45 3.26
C ARG A 87 13.81 6.73 2.64
N GLU A 88 13.60 5.51 2.15
CA GLU A 88 14.66 4.75 1.46
C GLU A 88 15.04 5.41 0.12
N TYR A 89 14.06 5.82 -0.69
CA TYR A 89 14.32 6.51 -1.95
C TYR A 89 15.03 7.86 -1.76
N MET A 90 14.72 8.59 -0.69
CA MET A 90 15.43 9.81 -0.32
C MET A 90 16.90 9.54 0.00
N ARG A 91 17.19 8.45 0.72
CA ARG A 91 18.58 8.04 1.03
C ARG A 91 19.34 7.63 -0.23
N SER A 92 18.68 7.02 -1.21
CA SER A 92 19.26 6.63 -2.49
C SER A 92 19.24 7.75 -3.54
N HIS A 93 19.04 9.02 -3.16
CA HIS A 93 18.95 10.20 -4.04
C HIS A 93 17.87 10.13 -5.15
N ARG A 94 16.88 9.23 -5.04
CA ARG A 94 15.78 9.06 -6.01
C ARG A 94 14.55 9.88 -5.62
N ARG A 95 14.69 11.21 -5.67
CA ARG A 95 13.66 12.18 -5.21
C ARG A 95 12.30 11.98 -5.90
N HIS A 96 12.29 11.71 -7.20
CA HIS A 96 11.05 11.47 -7.95
C HIS A 96 10.24 10.28 -7.39
N ASN A 97 10.92 9.18 -7.05
CA ASN A 97 10.26 7.99 -6.47
C ASN A 97 9.78 8.26 -5.04
N ALA A 98 10.52 9.07 -4.27
CA ALA A 98 10.08 9.49 -2.95
C ALA A 98 8.81 10.34 -3.00
N VAL A 99 8.71 11.27 -3.95
CA VAL A 99 7.50 12.08 -4.17
C VAL A 99 6.32 11.19 -4.55
N ALA A 100 6.52 10.23 -5.46
CA ALA A 100 5.46 9.28 -5.82
C ALA A 100 4.97 8.48 -4.60
N MET A 101 5.88 8.02 -3.74
CA MET A 101 5.52 7.30 -2.50
C MET A 101 4.78 8.21 -1.50
N CYS A 102 5.16 9.48 -1.38
CA CYS A 102 4.39 10.44 -0.58
C CYS A 102 2.97 10.67 -1.13
N GLY A 103 2.82 10.72 -2.46
CA GLY A 103 1.49 10.80 -3.09
C GLY A 103 0.62 9.59 -2.76
N LEU A 104 1.18 8.38 -2.87
CA LEU A 104 0.50 7.14 -2.49
C LEU A 104 0.15 7.11 -1.00
N PHE A 105 1.04 7.61 -0.13
CA PHE A 105 0.74 7.76 1.29
C PHE A 105 -0.50 8.64 1.54
N VAL A 106 -0.59 9.80 0.88
CA VAL A 106 -1.75 10.70 1.04
C VAL A 106 -3.04 10.04 0.56
N LEU A 107 -2.99 9.32 -0.56
CA LEU A 107 -4.15 8.57 -1.07
C LEU A 107 -4.60 7.49 -0.09
N ASP A 108 -3.68 6.63 0.36
CA ASP A 108 -4.00 5.55 1.30
C ASP A 108 -4.47 6.10 2.66
N ALA A 109 -3.87 7.19 3.15
CA ALA A 109 -4.32 7.87 4.36
C ALA A 109 -5.74 8.43 4.20
N GLY A 110 -6.06 9.04 3.05
CA GLY A 110 -7.41 9.51 2.74
C GLY A 110 -8.43 8.38 2.72
N ILE A 111 -8.11 7.26 2.07
CA ILE A 111 -8.97 6.06 2.05
C ILE A 111 -9.15 5.50 3.46
N ALA A 112 -8.08 5.40 4.25
CA ALA A 112 -8.16 4.91 5.63
C ALA A 112 -9.03 5.80 6.53
N VAL A 113 -8.91 7.13 6.39
CA VAL A 113 -9.76 8.09 7.11
C VAL A 113 -11.21 7.97 6.67
N GLY A 114 -11.48 7.84 5.36
CA GLY A 114 -12.82 7.60 4.83
C GLY A 114 -13.47 6.34 5.42
N LEU A 115 -12.75 5.22 5.40
CA LEU A 115 -13.20 3.96 6.02
C LEU A 115 -13.42 4.08 7.53
N ARG A 116 -12.60 4.89 8.23
CA ARG A 116 -12.77 5.14 9.68
C ARG A 116 -14.00 6.00 9.95
N GLN A 117 -14.27 7.00 9.13
CA GLN A 117 -15.43 7.89 9.29
C GLN A 117 -16.75 7.15 9.03
N GLU A 118 -16.80 6.25 8.04
CA GLU A 118 -17.98 5.40 7.81
C GLU A 118 -18.40 4.60 9.06
N ARG A 119 -17.43 4.20 9.89
CA ARG A 119 -17.71 3.53 11.16
C ARG A 119 -18.43 4.42 12.18
N HIS A 120 -18.17 5.72 12.17
CA HIS A 120 -18.75 6.65 13.15
C HIS A 120 -20.14 7.17 12.76
N SER A 121 -20.59 6.84 11.55
CA SER A 121 -21.90 7.23 11.02
C SER A 121 -22.99 6.15 11.19
N VAL A 122 -22.63 5.01 11.81
CA VAL A 122 -23.53 3.90 12.18
C VAL A 122 -23.60 3.82 13.69
#